data_AF-A0A2E8KQK6-F1
#
_entry.id   AF-A0A2E8KQK6-F1
#
_cell.length_a   1.000
_cell.length_b   1.000
_cell.length_c   1.000
_cell.angle_alpha   90.00
_cell.angle_beta   90.00
_cell.angle_gamma   90.00
#
_symmetry.space_group_name_H-M   'P 1'
#
loop_
_entity.id
_entity.type
_entity.pdbx_description
1 polymer ?
#
loop_
_entity_poly.entity_id
_entity_poly.type
_entity_poly.pdbx_seq_one_letter_code
_entity_poly.pdbx_strand_id
1 'polypeptide(L)'
;MIKKLDKVYVGILSALIGIAIGFVVLGFSWAAINGDSITYFIKEIAGKSLLYRDSILTVCTLFNILIFYIALRKEMWKFCRGMMMVIMLTVPLIIWFQIQAGIA
;
A
#
# COMPACT_ATOMS: atom_id res chain seq x y z
N MET A 1 -18.13 6.48 19.46
CA MET A 1 -17.23 7.34 18.64
C MET A 1 -16.88 6.75 17.27
N ILE A 2 -16.67 5.43 17.15
CA ILE A 2 -16.23 4.74 15.91
C ILE A 2 -17.16 4.95 14.70
N LYS A 3 -18.48 5.11 14.90
CA LYS A 3 -19.45 5.37 13.82
C LYS A 3 -19.19 6.63 13.00
N LYS A 4 -18.48 7.65 13.53
CA LYS A 4 -18.15 8.87 12.76
C LYS A 4 -17.12 8.60 11.65
N LEU A 5 -16.28 7.58 11.83
CA LEU A 5 -15.23 7.16 10.90
C LEU A 5 -15.74 6.14 9.86
N ASP A 6 -16.93 5.57 10.06
CA ASP A 6 -17.55 4.62 9.13
C ASP A 6 -18.17 5.35 7.92
N LYS A 7 -17.29 5.87 7.07
CA LYS A 7 -17.65 6.55 5.83
C LYS A 7 -16.74 6.07 4.72
N VAL A 8 -17.29 5.97 3.51
CA VAL A 8 -16.57 5.45 2.35
C VAL A 8 -15.30 6.25 2.07
N TYR A 9 -15.38 7.58 2.07
CA TYR A 9 -14.22 8.44 1.81
C TYR A 9 -13.13 8.31 2.89
N VAL A 10 -13.50 8.02 4.14
CA VAL A 10 -12.53 7.79 5.23
C VAL A 10 -11.79 6.47 4.99
N GLY A 11 -12.48 5.44 4.50
CA GLY A 11 -11.88 4.18 4.07
C GLY A 11 -10.93 4.33 2.87
N ILE A 12 -11.28 5.18 1.90
CA ILE A 12 -10.41 5.50 0.77
C ILE A 12 -9.14 6.21 1.27
N LEU A 13 -9.30 7.26 2.08
CA LEU A 13 -8.16 8.00 2.64
C LEU A 13 -7.27 7.10 3.49
N SER A 14 -7.84 6.21 4.31
CA SER A 14 -7.05 5.29 5.13
C SER A 14 -6.27 4.30 4.28
N ALA A 15 -6.83 3.82 3.16
CA ALA A 15 -6.11 2.90 2.27
C ALA A 15 -4.95 3.60 1.55
N LEU A 16 -5.13 4.85 1.12
CA LEU A 16 -4.06 5.66 0.54
C LEU A 16 -2.95 5.96 1.55
N ILE A 17 -3.34 6.33 2.78
CA ILE A 17 -2.39 6.54 3.88
C ILE A 17 -1.67 5.23 4.22
N GLY A 18 -2.38 4.09 4.24
CA GLY A 18 -1.77 2.78 4.50
C GLY A 18 -0.76 2.37 3.44
N ILE A 19 -0.99 2.70 2.16
CA ILE A 19 0.02 2.52 1.10
C ILE A 19 1.25 3.38 1.37
N ALA A 20 1.06 4.66 1.70
CA ALA A 20 2.17 5.56 1.99
C ALA A 20 2.98 5.10 3.23
N ILE A 21 2.29 4.68 4.29
CA ILE A 21 2.94 4.14 5.50
C ILE A 21 3.67 2.84 5.17
N GLY A 22 3.05 1.92 4.42
CA GLY A 22 3.69 0.68 3.99
C GLY A 22 4.98 0.92 3.21
N PHE A 23 4.97 1.93 2.33
CA PHE A 23 6.15 2.34 1.57
C PHE A 23 7.26 2.88 2.48
N VAL A 24 6.91 3.73 3.45
CA VAL A 24 7.87 4.28 4.42
C VAL A 24 8.46 3.16 5.29
N VAL A 25 7.62 2.27 5.82
CA VAL A 25 8.06 1.13 6.64
C VAL A 25 9.00 0.22 5.86
N LEU A 26 8.69 -0.07 4.59
CA LEU A 26 9.59 -0.81 3.70
C LEU A 26 10.93 -0.10 3.50
N GLY A 27 10.91 1.21 3.24
CA GLY A 27 12.14 1.99 3.06
C GLY A 27 13.02 2.02 4.30
N PHE A 28 12.44 2.19 5.49
CA PHE A 28 13.18 2.11 6.75
C PHE A 28 13.70 0.69 7.04
N SER A 29 12.90 -0.34 6.76
CA SER A 29 13.30 -1.74 6.96
C SER A 29 14.45 -2.12 6.03
N TRP A 30 14.39 -1.67 4.77
CA TRP A 30 15.45 -1.86 3.80
C TRP A 30 16.75 -1.16 4.20
N ALA A 31 16.65 0.10 4.65
CA ALA A 31 17.78 0.88 5.15
C ALA A 31 18.44 0.20 6.36
N ALA A 32 17.65 -0.32 7.30
CA ALA A 32 18.15 -1.00 8.48
C ALA A 32 18.87 -2.32 8.16
N ILE A 33 18.39 -3.08 7.17
CA ILE A 33 18.97 -4.39 6.81
C ILE A 33 20.22 -4.22 5.95
N ASN A 34 20.24 -3.26 5.01
CA ASN A 34 21.33 -3.11 4.05
C ASN A 34 22.37 -2.06 4.48
N GLY A 35 22.14 -1.33 5.58
CA GLY A 35 23.02 -0.24 6.02
C GLY A 35 23.00 0.99 5.10
N ASP A 36 22.06 1.04 4.17
CA ASP A 36 21.92 2.09 3.17
C ASP A 36 20.97 3.20 3.61
N SER A 37 21.04 4.35 2.92
CA SER A 37 20.12 5.46 3.17
C SER A 37 18.73 5.23 2.59
N ILE A 38 17.70 5.74 3.26
CA ILE A 38 16.31 5.77 2.75
C ILE A 38 16.24 6.49 1.40
N THR A 39 17.10 7.49 1.20
CA THR A 39 17.21 8.22 -0.06
C THR A 39 17.65 7.31 -1.22
N TYR A 40 18.53 6.33 -0.96
CA TYR A 40 18.91 5.32 -1.95
C TYR A 40 17.74 4.38 -2.28
N PHE A 41 16.98 3.92 -1.27
CA PHE A 41 15.77 3.13 -1.50
C PHE A 41 14.75 3.86 -2.38
N ILE A 42 14.50 5.15 -2.11
CA ILE A 42 13.53 5.94 -2.89
C ILE A 42 14.04 6.18 -4.32
N LYS A 43 15.32 6.50 -4.50
CA LYS A 43 15.86 6.96 -5.78
C LYS A 43 16.27 5.81 -6.70
N GLU A 44 16.87 4.75 -6.16
CA GLU A 44 17.36 3.61 -6.92
C GLU A 44 16.31 2.48 -6.98
N ILE A 45 15.68 2.13 -5.87
CA ILE A 45 14.82 0.93 -5.80
C ILE A 45 13.38 1.26 -6.19
N ALA A 46 12.75 2.24 -5.53
CA ALA A 46 11.41 2.68 -5.89
C ALA A 46 11.40 3.49 -7.21
N GLY A 47 12.46 4.27 -7.43
CA GLY A 47 12.61 5.18 -8.55
C GLY A 47 13.05 4.54 -9.86
N LYS A 48 14.10 3.69 -9.86
CA LYS A 48 14.69 3.15 -11.10
C LYS A 48 14.35 1.68 -11.35
N SER A 49 14.12 0.89 -10.31
CA SER A 49 13.92 -0.55 -10.48
C SER A 49 12.46 -0.89 -10.75
N LEU A 50 12.12 -0.99 -12.05
CA LEU A 50 10.79 -1.41 -12.51
C LEU A 50 10.37 -2.77 -11.90
N LEU A 51 11.34 -3.64 -11.66
CA LEU A 51 11.16 -5.00 -11.12
C LEU A 51 10.80 -5.03 -9.63
N TYR A 52 11.06 -3.96 -8.87
CA TYR A 52 10.73 -3.90 -7.44
C TYR A 52 9.45 -3.09 -7.17
N ARG A 53 8.94 -2.33 -8.14
CA ARG A 53 7.75 -1.48 -7.96
C ARG A 53 6.49 -2.29 -7.70
N ASP A 54 6.30 -3.41 -8.39
CA ASP A 54 5.14 -4.30 -8.23
C ASP A 54 5.15 -4.98 -6.85
N SER A 55 6.32 -5.44 -6.41
CA SER A 55 6.55 -6.11 -5.13
C SER A 55 6.34 -5.13 -3.98
N ILE A 56 6.88 -3.91 -4.07
CA ILE A 56 6.66 -2.85 -3.08
C ILE A 56 5.17 -2.52 -2.97
N LEU A 57 4.48 -2.30 -4.09
CA LEU A 57 3.05 -1.98 -4.09
C LEU A 57 2.23 -3.12 -3.51
N THR A 58 2.59 -4.38 -3.80
CA THR A 58 1.94 -5.57 -3.24
C THR A 58 2.07 -5.62 -1.72
N VAL A 59 3.27 -5.41 -1.18
CA VAL A 59 3.49 -5.40 0.28
C VAL A 59 2.76 -4.24 0.96
N CYS A 60 2.74 -3.06 0.34
CA CYS A 60 1.92 -1.93 0.81
C CYS A 60 0.43 -2.28 0.85
N THR A 61 -0.08 -2.98 -0.16
CA THR A 61 -1.47 -3.45 -0.20
C THR A 61 -1.75 -4.51 0.85
N LEU A 62 -0.80 -5.41 1.16
CA LEU A 62 -0.93 -6.34 2.30
C LEU A 62 -1.06 -5.60 3.64
N PHE A 63 -0.36 -4.48 3.81
CA PHE A 63 -0.49 -3.65 5.01
C PHE A 63 -1.92 -3.10 5.17
N ASN A 64 -2.55 -2.73 4.05
CA ASN A 64 -3.96 -2.33 4.05
C ASN A 64 -4.91 -3.45 4.49
N ILE A 65 -4.58 -4.73 4.25
CA ILE A 65 -5.42 -5.86 4.71
C ILE A 65 -5.49 -5.91 6.24
N LEU A 66 -4.40 -5.55 6.94
CA LEU A 66 -4.39 -5.50 8.41
C LEU A 66 -5.38 -4.44 8.93
N ILE A 67 -5.34 -3.24 8.36
CA ILE A 67 -6.25 -2.14 8.68
C ILE A 67 -7.69 -2.53 8.35
N PHE A 68 -7.89 -3.18 7.20
CA PHE A 68 -9.18 -3.69 6.75
C PHE A 68 -9.77 -4.69 7.74
N TYR A 69 -8.96 -5.64 8.20
CA TYR A 69 -9.37 -6.66 9.16
C TYR A 69 -9.82 -6.04 10.49
N ILE A 70 -9.06 -5.06 11.01
CA ILE A 70 -9.42 -4.34 12.25
C ILE A 70 -10.74 -3.58 12.07
N ALA A 71 -10.96 -2.95 10.92
CA ALA A 71 -12.19 -2.23 10.62
C ALA A 71 -13.40 -3.17 10.44
N LEU A 72 -13.18 -4.34 9.85
CA LEU A 72 -14.19 -5.39 9.69
C LEU A 72 -14.65 -5.92 11.05
N ARG A 73 -13.70 -6.17 11.98
CA ARG A 73 -14.00 -6.57 13.36
C ARG A 73 -14.82 -5.53 14.14
N LYS A 74 -14.81 -4.28 13.70
CA LYS A 74 -15.57 -3.15 14.28
C LYS A 74 -16.86 -2.84 13.51
N GLU A 75 -17.28 -3.72 12.58
CA GLU A 75 -18.48 -3.58 11.77
C GLU A 75 -18.52 -2.27 10.94
N MET A 76 -17.34 -1.75 10.56
CA MET A 76 -17.23 -0.51 9.77
C MET A 76 -17.43 -0.78 8.28
N TRP A 77 -18.64 -1.18 7.89
CA TRP A 77 -18.94 -1.65 6.53
C TRP A 77 -18.68 -0.62 5.43
N LYS A 78 -18.98 0.67 5.67
CA LYS A 78 -18.77 1.73 4.68
C LYS A 78 -17.29 2.05 4.53
N PHE A 79 -16.55 2.05 5.62
CA PHE A 79 -15.10 2.18 5.62
C PHE A 79 -14.43 1.03 4.86
N CYS A 80 -14.80 -0.22 5.17
CA CYS A 80 -14.32 -1.40 4.47
C CYS A 80 -14.60 -1.31 2.96
N ARG A 81 -15.81 -0.88 2.56
CA ARG A 81 -16.14 -0.67 1.15
C ARG A 81 -15.22 0.35 0.48
N GLY A 82 -14.91 1.47 1.14
CA GLY A 82 -13.97 2.47 0.63
C GLY A 82 -12.56 1.92 0.46
N MET A 83 -12.07 1.15 1.44
CA MET A 83 -10.77 0.49 1.33
C MET A 83 -10.71 -0.53 0.19
N MET A 84 -11.76 -1.34 0.03
CA MET A 84 -11.82 -2.33 -1.05
C MET A 84 -11.71 -1.70 -2.43
N MET A 85 -12.31 -0.52 -2.65
CA MET A 85 -12.17 0.18 -3.93
C MET A 85 -10.70 0.48 -4.26
N VAL A 86 -9.95 0.97 -3.27
CA VAL A 86 -8.52 1.27 -3.45
C VAL A 86 -7.73 -0.02 -3.68
N ILE A 87 -7.96 -1.06 -2.88
CA ILE A 87 -7.27 -2.36 -3.04
C ILE A 87 -7.56 -2.93 -4.43
N MET A 88 -8.81 -2.93 -4.88
CA MET A 88 -9.17 -3.40 -6.22
C MET A 88 -8.51 -2.56 -7.32
N LEU A 89 -8.35 -1.25 -7.15
CA LEU A 89 -7.61 -0.39 -8.08
C LEU A 89 -6.10 -0.65 -8.07
N THR A 90 -5.52 -1.11 -6.95
CA THR A 90 -4.09 -1.46 -6.92
C THR A 90 -3.77 -2.67 -7.78
N VAL A 91 -4.69 -3.63 -7.94
CA VAL A 91 -4.46 -4.84 -8.76
C VAL A 91 -4.12 -4.52 -10.23
N PRO A 92 -4.94 -3.76 -10.99
CA PRO A 92 -4.60 -3.40 -12.36
C PRO A 92 -3.35 -2.51 -12.43
N LEU A 93 -3.07 -1.69 -11.42
CA LEU A 93 -1.83 -0.91 -11.35
C LEU A 93 -0.60 -1.82 -11.20
N ILE A 94 -0.68 -2.86 -10.36
CA ILE A 94 0.39 -3.86 -10.20
C ILE A 94 0.65 -4.56 -11.54
N ILE A 95 -0.40 -5.01 -12.22
CA ILE A 95 -0.28 -5.66 -13.53
C ILE A 95 0.36 -4.70 -14.56
N TRP A 96 -0.08 -3.44 -14.58
CA TRP A 96 0.50 -2.44 -15.48
C TRP A 96 1.99 -2.21 -15.22
N PHE A 97 2.42 -2.18 -13.96
CA PHE A 97 3.83 -2.10 -13.61
C PHE A 97 4.61 -3.36 -14.00
N GLN A 98 4.03 -4.56 -13.86
CA GLN A 98 4.66 -5.81 -14.29
C GLN A 98 4.89 -5.86 -15.81
N ILE A 99 3.92 -5.41 -16.60
CA ILE A 99 4.05 -5.29 -18.06
C ILE A 99 5.18 -4.32 -18.41
N GLN A 100 5.24 -3.16 -17.75
CA GLN A 100 6.28 -2.17 -17.99
C GLN A 100 7.69 -2.64 -17.58
N ALA A 101 7.78 -3.56 -16.62
CA ALA A 101 9.03 -4.17 -16.20
C ALA A 101 9.57 -5.22 -17.20
N GLY A 102 8.84 -5.53 -18.28
CA GLY A 102 9.30 -6.44 -19.34
C GLY A 102 9.22 -7.92 -18.95
N ILE A 103 8.38 -8.27 -17.97
CA ILE A 103 8.13 -9.66 -17.52
C ILE A 103 6.90 -10.26 -18.25
N ALA A 104 6.55 -9.72 -19.42
CA ALA A 104 5.42 -10.17 -20.24
C ALA A 104 5.90 -10.92 -21.48
#